data_AF-A0A1E1K2W5-F1
#
_entry.id   AF-A0A1E1K2W5-F1
#
_cell.length_a   1.000
_cell.length_b   1.000
_cell.length_c   1.000
_cell.angle_alpha   90.00
_cell.angle_beta   90.00
_cell.angle_gamma   90.00
#
_symmetry.space_group_name_H-M   'P 1'
#
loop_
_entity.id
_entity.type
_entity.pdbx_description
1 polymer ?
#
loop_
_entity_poly.entity_id
_entity_poly.type
_entity_poly.pdbx_seq_one_letter_code
_entity_poly.pdbx_strand_id
1 'polypeptide(L)'
;MTAFSQYLMIEEELKIHQQFYSTWRQNNQVMWSGILRENAQAWADEHDMATLTTAMGPLMIPEDSRCLGRKKSIPGWSKYMKGASAIFAWHILKGESVIVLSPPPPERFHPSGRTNYQAIEEPILRREKEGGCKLRLDMVHPMVKGAEDFIYQIWPVDQTFAWVERFGAIAPAERCWRSVKGISQKKIKDNSNHDVKDEVITCVEKSESTRYVLLSNEQPVLKKQDALKKQVALKEQVAFQERKASKKRALVNVG
;
A
#
# COMPACT_ATOMS: atom_id res chain seq x y z
N MET A 1 -22.40 -15.92 1.62
CA MET A 1 -21.92 -14.86 2.52
C MET A 1 -21.28 -13.78 1.67
N THR A 2 -21.69 -12.51 1.81
CA THR A 2 -21.07 -11.43 1.02
C THR A 2 -19.65 -11.15 1.53
N ALA A 3 -18.72 -10.91 0.60
CA ALA A 3 -17.28 -10.81 0.90
C ALA A 3 -16.92 -9.62 1.82
N PHE A 4 -17.85 -8.68 2.02
CA PHE A 4 -17.62 -7.43 2.77
C PHE A 4 -18.54 -7.23 3.98
N SER A 5 -19.30 -8.26 4.38
CA SER A 5 -20.24 -8.26 5.51
C SER A 5 -19.62 -7.85 6.86
N GLN A 6 -18.30 -7.97 7.02
CA GLN A 6 -17.59 -7.46 8.19
C GLN A 6 -17.62 -5.91 8.30
N TYR A 7 -17.87 -5.21 7.19
CA TYR A 7 -17.90 -3.74 7.12
C TYR A 7 -19.29 -3.17 6.84
N LEU A 8 -20.04 -3.79 5.92
CA LEU A 8 -21.26 -3.22 5.35
C LEU A 8 -22.49 -4.08 5.62
N MET A 9 -23.63 -3.41 5.71
CA MET A 9 -24.92 -4.07 5.53
C MET A 9 -25.11 -4.44 4.05
N ILE A 10 -25.94 -5.44 3.78
CA ILE A 10 -26.16 -5.95 2.41
C ILE A 10 -26.67 -4.82 1.49
N GLU A 11 -27.57 -3.97 1.98
CA GLU A 11 -28.14 -2.86 1.21
C GLU A 11 -27.11 -1.77 0.89
N GLU A 12 -26.13 -1.59 1.76
CA GLU A 12 -25.04 -0.63 1.57
C GLU A 12 -24.05 -1.14 0.52
N GLU A 13 -23.69 -2.41 0.62
CA GLU A 13 -22.86 -3.12 -0.34
C GLU A 13 -23.46 -3.03 -1.74
N LEU A 14 -24.75 -3.38 -1.90
CA LEU A 14 -25.44 -3.32 -3.19
C LEU A 14 -25.43 -1.91 -3.82
N LYS A 15 -25.67 -0.87 -3.02
CA LYS A 15 -25.64 0.52 -3.50
C LYS A 15 -24.24 0.93 -3.97
N ILE A 16 -23.20 0.56 -3.22
CA ILE A 16 -21.81 0.87 -3.60
C ILE A 16 -21.44 0.12 -4.89
N HIS A 17 -21.79 -1.17 -5.01
CA HIS A 17 -21.59 -1.93 -6.23
C HIS A 17 -22.27 -1.29 -7.44
N GLN A 18 -23.54 -0.90 -7.30
CA GLN A 18 -24.29 -0.24 -8.37
C GLN A 18 -23.64 1.08 -8.80
N GLN A 19 -23.22 1.89 -7.82
CA GLN A 19 -22.53 3.15 -8.07
C GLN A 19 -21.23 2.91 -8.86
N PHE A 20 -20.36 2.02 -8.37
CA PHE A 20 -19.10 1.74 -9.04
C PHE A 20 -19.28 1.12 -10.42
N TYR A 21 -20.27 0.26 -10.62
CA TYR A 21 -20.57 -0.29 -11.94
C TYR A 21 -20.93 0.81 -12.95
N SER A 22 -21.74 1.79 -12.53
CA SER A 22 -22.17 2.89 -13.40
C SER A 22 -21.05 3.87 -13.78
N THR A 23 -20.04 4.03 -12.90
CA THR A 23 -18.92 4.96 -13.11
C THR A 23 -17.64 4.28 -13.58
N TRP A 24 -17.63 2.96 -13.70
CA TRP A 24 -16.41 2.20 -13.98
C TRP A 24 -15.91 2.49 -15.38
N ARG A 25 -14.60 2.76 -15.49
CA ARG A 25 -13.85 2.74 -16.75
C ARG A 25 -12.59 1.91 -16.54
N GLN A 26 -12.14 1.23 -17.58
CA GLN A 26 -10.97 0.37 -17.50
C GLN A 26 -9.73 1.19 -17.16
N ASN A 27 -8.96 0.71 -16.16
CA ASN A 27 -7.67 1.28 -15.74
C ASN A 27 -7.68 2.77 -15.36
N ASN A 28 -8.85 3.36 -15.09
CA ASN A 28 -8.98 4.79 -14.76
C ASN A 28 -9.02 5.06 -13.25
N GLN A 29 -8.79 4.05 -12.41
CA GLN A 29 -8.81 4.22 -10.96
C GLN A 29 -7.42 4.56 -10.43
N VAL A 30 -7.39 5.46 -9.45
CA VAL A 30 -6.19 5.82 -8.71
C VAL A 30 -6.41 5.63 -7.21
N MET A 31 -5.40 5.06 -6.56
CA MET A 31 -5.37 4.82 -5.13
C MET A 31 -4.27 5.68 -4.52
N TRP A 32 -4.32 5.88 -3.21
CA TRP A 32 -3.33 6.74 -2.57
C TRP A 32 -3.13 6.38 -1.11
N SER A 33 -1.90 6.57 -0.64
CA SER A 33 -1.52 6.35 0.75
C SER A 33 -0.40 7.31 1.14
N GLY A 34 -0.46 7.86 2.35
CA GLY A 34 0.61 8.73 2.86
C GLY A 34 0.67 10.15 2.28
N ILE A 35 -0.21 10.51 1.34
CA ILE A 35 -0.37 11.89 0.85
C ILE A 35 -1.68 12.50 1.34
N LEU A 36 -1.83 13.83 1.22
CA LEU A 36 -3.08 14.53 1.50
C LEU A 36 -4.15 14.18 0.45
N ARG A 37 -5.42 14.15 0.88
CA ARG A 37 -6.54 13.79 0.00
C ARG A 37 -6.64 14.79 -1.16
N GLU A 38 -6.41 16.06 -0.86
CA GLU A 38 -6.53 17.18 -1.78
C GLU A 38 -5.51 17.03 -2.92
N ASN A 39 -4.27 16.67 -2.59
CA ASN A 39 -3.22 16.44 -3.57
C ASN A 39 -3.51 15.19 -4.41
N ALA A 40 -4.01 14.12 -3.78
CA ALA A 40 -4.40 12.91 -4.50
C ALA A 40 -5.55 13.17 -5.49
N GLN A 41 -6.53 13.99 -5.08
CA GLN A 41 -7.66 14.34 -5.93
C GLN A 41 -7.24 15.27 -7.07
N ALA A 42 -6.42 16.30 -6.80
CA ALA A 42 -5.91 17.20 -7.84
C ALA A 42 -5.13 16.44 -8.91
N TRP A 43 -4.21 15.57 -8.51
CA TRP A 43 -3.47 14.72 -9.46
C TRP A 43 -4.42 13.82 -10.26
N ALA A 44 -5.44 13.23 -9.62
CA ALA A 44 -6.43 12.40 -10.31
C ALA A 44 -7.23 13.20 -11.35
N ASP A 45 -7.69 14.41 -11.00
CA ASP A 45 -8.47 15.28 -11.86
C ASP A 45 -7.64 15.73 -13.08
N GLU A 46 -6.36 16.08 -12.88
CA GLU A 46 -5.41 16.43 -13.96
C GLU A 46 -5.16 15.27 -14.95
N HIS A 47 -5.37 14.03 -14.51
CA HIS A 47 -5.11 12.82 -15.29
C HIS A 47 -6.39 12.09 -15.75
N ASP A 48 -7.57 12.72 -15.61
CA ASP A 48 -8.87 12.11 -15.92
C ASP A 48 -9.12 10.77 -15.18
N MET A 49 -8.55 10.64 -13.98
CA MET A 49 -8.63 9.43 -13.14
C MET A 49 -9.62 9.60 -11.99
N ALA A 50 -10.11 8.47 -11.47
CA ALA A 50 -11.08 8.43 -10.39
C ALA A 50 -10.45 7.92 -9.09
N THR A 51 -10.47 8.74 -8.05
CA THR A 51 -10.25 8.30 -6.66
C THR A 51 -11.46 7.54 -6.13
N LEU A 52 -11.34 6.87 -4.97
CA LEU A 52 -12.50 6.31 -4.25
C LEU A 52 -13.61 7.34 -4.04
N THR A 53 -13.25 8.59 -3.70
CA THR A 53 -14.26 9.64 -3.45
C THR A 53 -15.00 10.00 -4.74
N THR A 54 -14.27 10.07 -5.85
CA THR A 54 -14.82 10.33 -7.19
C THR A 54 -15.77 9.21 -7.61
N ALA A 55 -15.34 7.95 -7.48
CA ALA A 55 -16.14 6.79 -7.84
C ALA A 55 -17.42 6.66 -6.98
N MET A 56 -17.33 7.00 -5.69
CA MET A 56 -18.49 7.00 -4.79
C MET A 56 -19.50 8.10 -5.15
N GLY A 57 -19.07 9.18 -5.81
CA GLY A 57 -19.91 10.22 -6.38
C GLY A 57 -20.97 10.72 -5.41
N PRO A 58 -22.27 10.62 -5.73
CA PRO A 58 -23.34 11.11 -4.86
C PRO A 58 -23.40 10.50 -3.45
N LEU A 59 -22.82 9.32 -3.24
CA LEU A 59 -22.74 8.70 -1.91
C LEU A 59 -21.81 9.47 -0.96
N MET A 60 -21.02 10.41 -1.47
CA MET A 60 -20.10 11.27 -0.71
C MET A 60 -20.57 12.72 -0.58
N ILE A 61 -21.64 13.13 -1.28
CA ILE A 61 -22.14 14.51 -1.27
C ILE A 61 -23.05 14.69 -0.06
N PRO A 62 -22.71 15.52 0.95
CA PRO A 62 -23.50 15.63 2.18
C PRO A 62 -24.96 16.06 1.97
N GLU A 63 -25.24 16.78 0.88
CA GLU A 63 -26.55 17.28 0.48
C GLU A 63 -27.39 16.24 -0.27
N ASP A 64 -26.78 15.18 -0.80
CA ASP A 64 -27.48 14.11 -1.51
C ASP A 64 -28.14 13.15 -0.50
N SER A 65 -29.41 12.81 -0.74
CA SER A 65 -30.20 11.95 0.14
C SER A 65 -29.63 10.53 0.28
N ARG A 66 -28.81 10.08 -0.68
CA ARG A 66 -28.12 8.79 -0.69
C ARG A 66 -26.87 8.78 0.18
N CYS A 67 -26.30 9.94 0.51
CA CYS A 67 -25.14 10.03 1.38
C CYS A 67 -25.51 9.60 2.81
N LEU A 68 -24.74 8.65 3.34
CA LEU A 68 -24.93 8.14 4.70
C LEU A 68 -24.06 8.85 5.74
N GLY A 69 -23.25 9.82 5.31
CA GLY A 69 -22.28 10.52 6.17
C GLY A 69 -22.92 11.13 7.42
N ARG A 70 -24.03 11.88 7.24
CA ARG A 70 -24.76 12.50 8.35
C ARG A 70 -25.68 11.53 9.11
N LYS A 71 -26.00 10.38 8.50
CA LYS A 71 -26.91 9.37 9.08
C LYS A 71 -26.18 8.36 9.97
N LYS A 72 -24.85 8.37 9.98
CA LYS A 72 -24.02 7.41 10.70
C LYS A 72 -23.24 8.08 11.82
N SER A 73 -23.02 7.33 12.90
CA SER A 73 -22.03 7.70 13.90
C SER A 73 -20.63 7.73 13.29
N ILE A 74 -19.69 8.45 13.90
CA ILE A 74 -18.29 8.52 13.43
C ILE A 74 -17.67 7.12 13.25
N PRO A 75 -17.81 6.16 14.19
CA PRO A 75 -17.33 4.79 13.98
C PRO A 75 -18.07 4.06 12.85
N GLY A 76 -19.38 4.27 12.73
CA GLY A 76 -20.20 3.69 11.66
C GLY A 76 -19.80 4.19 10.28
N TRP A 77 -19.52 5.48 10.14
CA TRP A 77 -19.01 6.07 8.90
C TRP A 77 -17.62 5.54 8.56
N SER A 78 -16.72 5.44 9.54
CA SER A 78 -15.40 4.84 9.33
C SER A 78 -15.50 3.39 8.85
N LYS A 79 -16.41 2.59 9.44
CA LYS A 79 -16.67 1.21 9.03
C LYS A 79 -17.24 1.14 7.60
N TYR A 80 -18.18 2.02 7.27
CA TYR A 80 -18.74 2.17 5.93
C TYR A 80 -17.66 2.49 4.89
N MET A 81 -16.78 3.46 5.17
CA MET A 81 -15.68 3.83 4.28
C MET A 81 -14.65 2.71 4.08
N LYS A 82 -14.39 1.89 5.10
CA LYS A 82 -13.57 0.68 4.95
C LYS A 82 -14.20 -0.34 4.01
N GLY A 83 -15.51 -0.51 4.10
CA GLY A 83 -16.27 -1.35 3.16
C GLY A 83 -16.23 -0.82 1.73
N ALA A 84 -16.49 0.48 1.54
CA ALA A 84 -16.42 1.12 0.22
C ALA A 84 -15.02 1.00 -0.40
N SER A 85 -13.97 1.21 0.40
CA SER A 85 -12.57 1.00 0.04
C SER A 85 -12.28 -0.43 -0.40
N ALA A 86 -12.79 -1.44 0.32
CA ALA A 86 -12.66 -2.84 -0.06
C ALA A 86 -13.35 -3.16 -1.40
N ILE A 87 -14.59 -2.67 -1.59
CA ILE A 87 -15.34 -2.86 -2.83
C ILE A 87 -14.65 -2.15 -4.01
N PHE A 88 -14.03 -0.99 -3.77
CA PHE A 88 -13.31 -0.23 -4.79
C PHE A 88 -12.08 -1.01 -5.26
N ALA A 89 -11.26 -1.51 -4.33
CA ALA A 89 -10.14 -2.40 -4.66
C ALA A 89 -10.58 -3.66 -5.42
N TRP A 90 -11.73 -4.24 -5.05
CA TRP A 90 -12.28 -5.39 -5.76
C TRP A 90 -12.73 -5.04 -7.20
N HIS A 91 -13.30 -3.87 -7.44
CA HIS A 91 -13.66 -3.43 -8.80
C HIS A 91 -12.44 -3.18 -9.67
N ILE A 92 -11.35 -2.68 -9.09
CA ILE A 92 -10.09 -2.45 -9.79
C ILE A 92 -9.50 -3.77 -10.32
N LEU A 93 -9.74 -4.91 -9.66
CA LEU A 93 -9.31 -6.22 -10.16
C LEU A 93 -9.88 -6.57 -11.54
N LYS A 94 -10.95 -5.92 -12.00
CA LYS A 94 -11.49 -6.09 -13.35
C LYS A 94 -10.60 -5.46 -14.43
N GLY A 95 -9.76 -4.48 -14.07
CA GLY A 95 -8.79 -3.85 -14.96
C GLY A 95 -7.47 -4.62 -15.01
N GLU A 96 -6.45 -4.06 -15.66
CA GLU A 96 -5.13 -4.67 -15.84
C GLU A 96 -4.08 -4.06 -14.92
N SER A 97 -4.22 -2.76 -14.64
CA SER A 97 -3.30 -2.00 -13.80
C SER A 97 -4.01 -0.95 -12.95
N VAL A 98 -3.34 -0.50 -11.90
CA VAL A 98 -3.78 0.61 -11.05
C VAL A 98 -2.59 1.46 -10.64
N ILE A 99 -2.80 2.78 -10.57
CA ILE A 99 -1.81 3.73 -10.05
C ILE A 99 -2.04 3.94 -8.56
N VAL A 100 -0.95 3.93 -7.80
CA VAL A 100 -0.91 4.20 -6.37
C VAL A 100 -0.04 5.43 -6.12
N LEU A 101 -0.67 6.52 -5.68
CA LEU A 101 0.03 7.73 -5.27
C LEU A 101 0.58 7.55 -3.85
N SER A 102 1.86 7.84 -3.68
CA SER A 102 2.48 7.78 -2.35
C SER A 102 3.63 8.77 -2.22
N PRO A 103 4.12 9.03 -1.01
CA PRO A 103 5.42 9.67 -0.85
C PRO A 103 6.56 8.84 -1.48
N PRO A 104 7.67 9.48 -1.87
CA PRO A 104 8.78 8.77 -2.49
C PRO A 104 9.48 7.80 -1.53
N PRO A 105 10.17 6.76 -2.06
CA PRO A 105 11.01 5.88 -1.27
C PRO A 105 12.12 6.65 -0.56
N PRO A 106 12.64 6.13 0.57
CA PRO A 106 12.44 4.76 1.08
C PRO A 106 11.11 4.54 1.84
N GLU A 107 10.54 5.58 2.45
CA GLU A 107 9.34 5.46 3.29
C GLU A 107 8.06 5.79 2.52
N ARG A 108 7.54 4.84 1.74
CA ARG A 108 6.37 5.09 0.89
C ARG A 108 5.03 5.02 1.62
N PHE A 109 4.99 4.34 2.75
CA PHE A 109 3.75 4.06 3.45
C PHE A 109 3.86 4.35 4.94
N HIS A 110 2.69 4.45 5.57
CA HIS A 110 2.61 4.66 7.00
C HIS A 110 3.24 3.46 7.74
N PRO A 111 4.15 3.69 8.72
CA PRO A 111 4.88 2.62 9.39
C PRO A 111 3.98 1.66 10.18
N SER A 112 2.82 2.14 10.65
CA SER A 112 1.85 1.28 11.35
C SER A 112 1.21 0.19 10.49
N GLY A 113 1.22 0.30 9.16
CA GLY A 113 0.52 -0.63 8.27
C GLY A 113 -1.02 -0.54 8.34
N ARG A 114 -1.58 0.47 9.00
CA ARG A 114 -3.02 0.53 9.35
C ARG A 114 -3.84 1.49 8.47
N THR A 115 -3.28 2.02 7.39
CA THR A 115 -4.07 2.77 6.42
C THR A 115 -5.05 1.83 5.73
N ASN A 116 -6.15 2.37 5.19
CA ASN A 116 -7.09 1.55 4.39
C ASN A 116 -6.36 0.88 3.22
N TYR A 117 -5.45 1.61 2.56
CA TYR A 117 -4.62 1.05 1.50
C TYR A 117 -3.85 -0.19 1.96
N GLN A 118 -3.05 -0.09 3.01
CA GLN A 118 -2.19 -1.19 3.47
C GLN A 118 -2.98 -2.35 4.10
N ALA A 119 -4.01 -2.05 4.89
CA ALA A 119 -4.71 -3.05 5.68
C ALA A 119 -5.87 -3.74 4.93
N ILE A 120 -6.40 -3.11 3.87
CA ILE A 120 -7.62 -3.57 3.18
C ILE A 120 -7.39 -3.67 1.68
N GLU A 121 -6.99 -2.58 1.04
CA GLU A 121 -7.01 -2.47 -0.42
C GLU A 121 -5.87 -3.27 -1.07
N GLU A 122 -4.63 -3.04 -0.66
CA GLU A 122 -3.44 -3.71 -1.19
C GLU A 122 -3.52 -5.24 -1.08
N PRO A 123 -3.96 -5.84 0.05
CA PRO A 123 -4.20 -7.28 0.13
C PRO A 123 -5.27 -7.82 -0.82
N ILE A 124 -6.22 -6.98 -1.28
CA ILE A 124 -7.21 -7.36 -2.31
C ILE A 124 -6.56 -7.26 -3.70
N LEU A 125 -5.86 -6.17 -3.99
CA LEU A 125 -5.23 -5.90 -5.29
C LEU A 125 -4.12 -6.90 -5.64
N ARG A 126 -3.38 -7.36 -4.63
CA ARG A 126 -2.28 -8.33 -4.80
C ARG A 126 -2.76 -9.78 -4.90
N ARG A 127 -4.07 -10.03 -4.80
CA ARG A 127 -4.60 -11.38 -5.03
C ARG A 127 -4.36 -11.79 -6.47
N GLU A 128 -4.12 -13.07 -6.64
CA GLU A 128 -4.12 -13.70 -7.94
C GLU A 128 -5.56 -13.74 -8.48
N LYS A 129 -5.72 -13.37 -9.75
CA LYS A 129 -7.01 -13.47 -10.43
C LYS A 129 -7.23 -14.90 -10.92
N GLU A 130 -8.46 -15.19 -11.31
CA GLU A 130 -8.77 -16.40 -12.07
C GLU A 130 -7.87 -16.46 -13.32
N GLY A 131 -7.24 -17.62 -13.54
CA GLY A 131 -6.27 -17.82 -14.64
C GLY A 131 -4.83 -17.41 -14.33
N GLY A 132 -4.51 -17.04 -13.09
CA GLY A 132 -3.12 -16.77 -12.65
C GLY A 132 -2.61 -15.37 -13.01
N CYS A 133 -3.45 -14.53 -13.62
CA CYS A 133 -3.09 -13.15 -13.93
C CYS A 133 -2.99 -12.33 -12.64
N LYS A 134 -1.97 -11.48 -12.54
CA LYS A 134 -1.78 -10.54 -11.43
C LYS A 134 -2.04 -9.12 -11.91
N LEU A 135 -2.75 -8.33 -11.10
CA LEU A 135 -2.90 -6.89 -11.37
C LEU A 135 -1.54 -6.21 -11.31
N ARG A 136 -1.22 -5.34 -12.26
CA ARG A 136 -0.03 -4.50 -12.18
C ARG A 136 -0.30 -3.30 -11.26
N LEU A 137 0.55 -3.07 -10.27
CA LEU A 137 0.49 -1.86 -9.44
C LEU A 137 1.65 -0.98 -9.83
N ASP A 138 1.31 0.20 -10.29
CA ASP A 138 2.23 1.25 -10.68
C ASP A 138 2.20 2.36 -9.61
N MET A 139 3.33 3.03 -9.40
CA MET A 139 3.48 4.00 -8.34
C MET A 139 3.96 5.33 -8.88
N VAL A 140 3.40 6.40 -8.31
CA VAL A 140 3.70 7.79 -8.65
C VAL A 140 3.90 8.60 -7.37
N HIS A 141 4.79 9.59 -7.43
CA HIS A 141 5.17 10.42 -6.30
C HIS A 141 4.92 11.91 -6.60
N PRO A 142 3.64 12.36 -6.59
CA PRO A 142 3.25 13.68 -7.09
C PRO A 142 3.84 14.85 -6.28
N MET A 143 4.36 14.58 -5.09
CA MET A 143 4.94 15.60 -4.21
C MET A 143 6.41 15.95 -4.55
N VAL A 144 7.02 15.24 -5.49
CA VAL A 144 8.43 15.41 -5.87
C VAL A 144 8.50 16.22 -7.16
N LYS A 145 9.04 17.42 -7.08
CA LYS A 145 9.19 18.30 -8.25
C LYS A 145 10.02 17.66 -9.35
N GLY A 146 9.53 17.66 -10.58
CA GLY A 146 10.14 17.01 -11.75
C GLY A 146 9.92 15.50 -11.84
N ALA A 147 9.17 14.92 -10.91
CA ALA A 147 8.83 13.49 -10.86
C ALA A 147 7.33 13.26 -10.66
N GLU A 148 6.52 14.31 -10.86
CA GLU A 148 5.09 14.34 -10.53
C GLU A 148 4.32 13.21 -11.24
N ASP A 149 4.75 12.88 -12.46
CA ASP A 149 4.14 11.86 -13.32
C ASP A 149 5.11 10.72 -13.64
N PHE A 150 6.20 10.59 -12.87
CA PHE A 150 7.10 9.47 -13.04
C PHE A 150 6.46 8.20 -12.48
N ILE A 151 6.22 7.25 -13.38
CA ILE A 151 5.58 5.97 -13.09
C ILE A 151 6.64 4.87 -13.05
N TYR A 152 6.59 4.02 -12.02
CA TYR A 152 7.34 2.77 -11.99
C TYR A 152 6.53 1.67 -11.32
N GLN A 153 6.79 0.42 -11.71
CA GLN A 153 6.04 -0.72 -11.22
C GLN A 153 6.51 -1.14 -9.80
N ILE A 154 5.57 -1.51 -8.93
CA ILE A 154 5.87 -2.07 -7.60
C ILE A 154 5.35 -3.49 -7.40
N TRP A 155 4.45 -3.95 -8.27
CA TRP A 155 3.93 -5.32 -8.27
C TRP A 155 3.44 -5.67 -9.68
N PRO A 156 3.63 -6.91 -10.16
CA PRO A 156 4.28 -8.05 -9.50
C PRO A 156 5.82 -8.02 -9.51
N VAL A 157 6.43 -7.17 -10.33
CA VAL A 157 7.88 -6.95 -10.37
C VAL A 157 8.17 -5.58 -9.77
N ASP A 158 8.96 -5.54 -8.71
CA ASP A 158 9.37 -4.30 -8.06
C ASP A 158 10.49 -3.62 -8.87
N GLN A 159 10.19 -2.46 -9.43
CA GLN A 159 11.10 -1.61 -10.20
C GLN A 159 11.48 -0.32 -9.47
N THR A 160 11.46 -0.33 -8.14
CA THR A 160 11.87 0.83 -7.32
C THR A 160 13.31 1.28 -7.64
N PHE A 161 14.16 0.40 -8.18
CA PHE A 161 15.50 0.78 -8.65
C PHE A 161 15.46 1.88 -9.73
N ALA A 162 14.45 1.88 -10.61
CA ALA A 162 14.30 2.89 -11.66
C ALA A 162 14.06 4.28 -11.10
N TRP A 163 13.35 4.37 -9.95
CA TRP A 163 13.24 5.61 -9.19
C TRP A 163 14.60 6.05 -8.65
N VAL A 164 15.32 5.15 -7.98
CA VAL A 164 16.60 5.45 -7.33
C VAL A 164 17.66 5.88 -8.34
N GLU A 165 17.72 5.25 -9.51
CA GLU A 165 18.65 5.65 -10.59
C GLU A 165 18.38 7.06 -11.10
N ARG A 166 17.10 7.45 -11.19
CA ARG A 166 16.70 8.73 -11.79
C ARG A 166 16.69 9.90 -10.80
N PHE A 167 16.26 9.67 -9.56
CA PHE A 167 16.05 10.72 -8.55
C PHE A 167 16.93 10.56 -7.30
N GLY A 168 17.69 9.47 -7.21
CA GLY A 168 18.50 9.15 -6.04
C GLY A 168 17.69 8.66 -4.85
N ALA A 169 18.40 8.43 -3.74
CA ALA A 169 17.77 8.19 -2.45
C ALA A 169 17.40 9.54 -1.81
N ILE A 170 16.10 9.80 -1.66
CA ILE A 170 15.64 10.98 -0.92
C ILE A 170 15.72 10.66 0.56
N ALA A 171 16.42 11.49 1.34
CA ALA A 171 16.47 11.34 2.78
C ALA A 171 15.03 11.34 3.34
N PRO A 172 14.71 10.47 4.32
CA PRO A 172 13.42 10.54 4.99
C PRO A 172 13.25 11.94 5.57
N ALA A 173 12.39 12.76 4.96
CA ALA A 173 11.94 13.98 5.60
C ALA A 173 11.25 13.57 6.91
N GLU A 174 11.38 14.37 7.97
CA GLU A 174 10.55 14.22 9.17
C GLU A 174 9.08 14.41 8.75
N ARG A 175 8.41 13.31 8.39
CA ARG A 175 7.03 13.34 7.93
C ARG A 175 6.12 13.19 9.13
N CYS A 176 5.24 14.18 9.28
CA CYS A 176 4.11 14.06 10.18
C CYS A 176 3.08 13.13 9.55
N TRP A 177 3.14 11.84 9.90
CA TRP A 177 2.12 10.89 9.52
C TRP A 177 0.80 11.22 10.22
N ARG A 178 -0.32 11.13 9.48
CA ARG A 178 -1.64 11.26 10.11
C ARG A 178 -1.81 10.17 11.16
N SER A 179 -2.22 10.57 12.37
CA SER A 179 -2.44 9.63 13.48
C SER A 179 -3.48 8.57 13.10
N VAL A 180 -3.09 7.30 13.16
CA VAL A 180 -3.98 6.16 12.95
C VAL A 180 -4.26 5.53 14.30
N LYS A 181 -5.54 5.25 14.61
CA LYS A 181 -5.95 4.69 15.91
C LYS A 181 -5.09 3.47 16.28
N GLY A 182 -4.39 3.59 17.41
CA GLY A 182 -3.78 2.47 18.11
C GLY A 182 -4.87 1.53 18.62
N ILE A 183 -4.79 0.22 18.36
CA ILE A 183 -5.42 -0.72 19.29
C ILE A 183 -4.58 -0.61 20.56
N SER A 184 -5.11 0.07 21.57
CA SER A 184 -4.57 -0.01 22.92
C SER A 184 -4.62 -1.49 23.31
N GLN A 185 -3.47 -2.14 23.46
CA GLN A 185 -3.43 -3.35 24.27
C GLN A 185 -4.00 -2.93 25.63
N LYS A 186 -5.12 -3.54 26.04
CA LYS A 186 -5.67 -3.34 27.38
C LYS A 186 -4.56 -3.74 28.35
N LYS A 187 -3.86 -2.75 28.91
CA LYS A 187 -3.05 -2.97 30.10
C LYS A 187 -4.02 -3.43 31.18
N ILE A 188 -3.70 -4.58 31.74
CA ILE A 188 -4.30 -5.08 32.97
C ILE A 188 -4.17 -3.97 34.02
N LYS A 189 -5.28 -3.73 34.69
CA LYS A 189 -5.55 -2.58 35.55
C LYS A 189 -4.92 -2.85 36.92
N ASP A 190 -3.79 -2.24 37.21
CA ASP A 190 -3.32 -2.10 38.59
C ASP A 190 -3.81 -0.76 39.13
N ASN A 191 -4.62 -0.84 40.18
CA ASN A 191 -5.22 0.28 40.88
C ASN A 191 -4.17 0.95 41.78
N SER A 192 -3.86 2.21 41.51
CA SER A 192 -3.60 3.17 42.58
C SER A 192 -4.08 4.56 42.15
N ASN A 193 -4.95 5.13 42.99
CA ASN A 193 -5.50 6.46 42.85
C ASN A 193 -4.40 7.50 43.08
N HIS A 194 -4.33 8.53 42.24
CA HIS A 194 -4.30 9.90 42.75
C HIS A 194 -4.81 10.89 41.71
N ASP A 195 -5.67 11.78 42.21
CA ASP A 195 -6.33 12.90 41.58
C ASP A 195 -5.36 14.08 41.36
N VAL A 196 -5.67 14.94 40.39
CA VAL A 196 -5.38 16.40 40.28
C VAL A 196 -5.19 16.84 38.80
N LYS A 197 -6.24 17.53 38.32
CA LYS A 197 -6.34 18.77 37.51
C LYS A 197 -5.62 18.95 36.17
N ASP A 198 -6.42 19.46 35.23
CA ASP A 198 -6.08 20.06 33.94
C ASP A 198 -4.93 21.08 34.05
N GLU A 199 -3.95 20.93 33.17
CA GLU A 199 -3.24 22.07 32.59
C GLU A 199 -2.68 21.73 31.20
N VAL A 200 -2.75 22.74 30.34
CA VAL A 200 -2.28 22.80 28.95
C VAL A 200 -0.78 22.52 28.91
N ILE A 201 -0.34 21.54 28.09
CA ILE A 201 1.11 21.34 27.84
C ILE A 201 1.40 21.20 26.34
N THR A 202 2.09 22.23 25.87
CA THR A 202 2.89 22.37 24.66
C THR A 202 3.93 21.25 24.48
N CYS A 203 4.14 20.79 23.24
CA CYS A 203 5.13 19.78 22.88
C CYS A 203 6.56 20.32 22.94
N VAL A 204 7.21 20.18 24.10
CA VAL A 204 8.67 20.15 24.34
C VAL A 204 8.79 19.20 25.54
N GLU A 205 9.46 18.05 25.54
CA GLU A 205 10.88 17.85 25.30
C GLU A 205 11.23 16.33 25.25
N LYS A 206 12.35 16.03 24.59
CA LYS A 206 13.33 14.95 24.80
C LYS A 206 12.95 13.75 25.68
N SER A 207 13.12 12.56 25.09
CA SER A 207 13.67 11.40 25.81
C SER A 207 14.70 10.69 24.93
N GLU A 208 15.93 11.20 24.97
CA GLU A 208 17.10 10.32 24.86
C GLU A 208 17.09 9.41 26.09
N SER A 209 16.79 8.11 25.90
CA SER A 209 17.34 6.98 26.65
C SER A 209 16.51 5.71 26.37
N THR A 210 16.58 5.20 25.13
CA THR A 210 16.53 3.75 24.84
C THR A 210 17.09 3.40 23.45
N ARG A 211 17.93 4.26 22.85
CA ARG A 211 18.82 3.88 21.76
C ARG A 211 20.05 3.24 22.41
N TYR A 212 20.15 1.91 22.43
CA TYR A 212 21.39 1.12 22.32
C TYR A 212 21.20 -0.39 22.60
N VAL A 213 20.05 -0.99 22.30
CA VAL A 213 19.96 -2.47 22.16
C VAL A 213 18.90 -2.78 21.12
N LEU A 214 19.30 -2.93 19.84
CA LEU A 214 18.58 -3.64 18.76
C LEU A 214 19.27 -3.49 17.39
N LEU A 215 20.37 -2.73 17.28
CA LEU A 215 21.15 -2.55 16.05
C LEU A 215 22.30 -3.57 15.83
N SER A 216 22.35 -4.68 16.58
CA SER A 216 23.47 -5.63 16.49
C SER A 216 23.14 -6.98 15.82
N ASN A 217 21.88 -7.24 15.44
CA ASN A 217 21.46 -8.58 15.00
C ASN A 217 21.09 -8.71 13.51
N GLU A 218 21.14 -7.65 12.70
CA GLU A 218 20.79 -7.74 11.25
C GLU A 218 22.00 -7.94 10.31
N GLN A 219 23.23 -7.67 10.77
CA GLN A 219 24.43 -7.90 9.95
C GLN A 219 24.73 -9.37 9.59
N PRO A 220 24.39 -10.41 10.39
CA PRO A 220 24.63 -11.79 9.98
C PRO A 220 23.57 -12.35 9.00
N VAL A 221 22.40 -11.72 8.90
CA VAL A 221 21.29 -12.23 8.05
C VAL A 221 21.47 -11.80 6.59
N LEU A 222 21.89 -10.55 6.35
CA LEU A 222 22.15 -10.04 5.00
C LEU A 222 23.36 -10.75 4.34
N LYS A 223 24.43 -11.01 5.12
CA LYS A 223 25.62 -11.75 4.64
C LYS A 223 25.30 -13.21 4.28
N LYS A 224 24.36 -13.84 4.99
CA LYS A 224 23.92 -15.23 4.68
C LYS A 224 23.09 -15.30 3.39
N GLN A 225 22.25 -14.30 3.09
CA GLN A 225 21.49 -14.27 1.85
C GLN A 225 22.37 -14.04 0.62
N ASP A 226 23.37 -13.17 0.72
CA ASP A 226 24.31 -12.94 -0.39
C ASP A 226 25.23 -14.14 -0.65
N ALA A 227 25.64 -14.85 0.41
CA ALA A 227 26.40 -16.09 0.27
C ALA A 227 25.57 -17.20 -0.41
N LEU A 228 24.28 -17.31 -0.06
CA LEU A 228 23.38 -18.29 -0.68
C LEU A 228 23.12 -17.98 -2.16
N LYS A 229 22.91 -16.70 -2.51
CA LYS A 229 22.75 -16.26 -3.91
C LYS A 229 24.00 -16.55 -4.75
N LYS A 230 25.20 -16.29 -4.20
CA LYS A 230 26.48 -16.62 -4.89
C LYS A 230 26.67 -18.12 -5.08
N GLN A 231 26.27 -18.94 -4.09
CA GLN A 231 26.39 -20.40 -4.20
C GLN A 231 25.44 -20.99 -5.24
N VAL A 232 24.22 -20.47 -5.36
CA VAL A 232 23.25 -20.89 -6.39
C VAL A 232 23.75 -20.51 -7.78
N ALA A 233 24.21 -19.27 -7.99
CA ALA A 233 24.75 -18.83 -9.27
C ALA A 233 25.99 -19.64 -9.72
N LEU A 234 26.87 -20.01 -8.78
CA LEU A 234 28.03 -20.84 -9.08
C LEU A 234 27.64 -22.27 -9.50
N LYS A 235 26.65 -22.88 -8.83
CA LYS A 235 26.13 -24.21 -9.19
C LYS A 235 25.48 -24.22 -10.56
N GLU A 236 24.75 -23.16 -10.92
CA GLU A 236 24.15 -23.03 -12.26
C GLU A 236 25.20 -22.87 -13.36
N GLN A 237 26.26 -22.09 -13.11
CA GLN A 237 27.37 -21.98 -14.06
C GLN A 237 28.12 -23.31 -14.26
N VAL A 238 28.39 -24.05 -13.18
CA VAL A 238 29.03 -25.37 -13.27
C VAL A 238 28.16 -26.35 -14.04
N ALA A 239 26.85 -26.41 -13.74
CA ALA A 239 25.92 -27.27 -14.47
C ALA A 239 25.80 -26.91 -15.96
N PHE A 240 25.89 -25.62 -16.30
CA PHE A 240 25.90 -25.16 -17.68
C PHE A 240 27.18 -25.59 -18.42
N GLN A 241 28.35 -25.49 -17.78
CA GLN A 241 29.62 -25.91 -18.37
C GLN A 241 29.69 -27.44 -18.53
N GLU A 242 29.20 -28.22 -17.57
CA GLU A 242 29.12 -29.68 -17.67
C GLU A 242 28.20 -30.13 -18.82
N ARG A 243 27.04 -29.48 -18.98
CA ARG A 243 26.14 -29.74 -20.13
C ARG A 243 26.82 -29.44 -21.47
N LYS A 244 27.62 -28.37 -21.53
CA LYS A 244 28.38 -28.00 -22.74
C LYS A 244 29.50 -29.00 -23.03
N ALA A 245 30.21 -29.47 -22.00
CA ALA A 245 31.27 -30.47 -22.13
C ALA A 245 30.72 -31.84 -22.55
N SER A 246 29.59 -32.28 -21.99
CA SER A 246 28.92 -33.54 -22.36
C SER A 246 28.41 -33.53 -23.79
N LYS A 247 27.84 -32.40 -24.27
CA LYS A 247 27.48 -32.24 -25.69
C LYS A 247 28.70 -32.30 -26.60
N LYS A 248 29.82 -31.68 -26.21
CA LYS A 248 31.06 -31.72 -27.00
C LYS A 248 31.68 -33.12 -27.05
N ARG A 249 31.61 -33.91 -25.96
CA ARG A 249 32.06 -35.32 -25.94
C ARG A 249 31.17 -36.24 -26.78
N ALA A 250 29.85 -36.01 -26.79
CA ALA A 250 28.93 -36.76 -27.64
C ALA A 250 29.17 -36.51 -29.14
N LEU A 251 29.65 -35.33 -29.52
CA LEU A 251 30.02 -34.98 -30.89
C LEU A 251 31.37 -35.56 -31.36
N VAL A 252 32.24 -35.97 -30.44
CA VAL A 252 33.56 -36.55 -30.76
C VAL A 252 33.51 -38.08 -30.90
N ASN A 253 32.52 -38.75 -30.31
CA ASN A 253 32.37 -40.22 -30.37
C ASN A 253 31.51 -40.72 -31.55
N VAL A 254 31.15 -39.85 -32.50
CA VAL A 254 30.34 -40.18 -33.70
C VAL A 254 31.14 -39.89 -34.99
N GLY A 255 32.47 -39.77 -34.89
CA GLY A 255 33.39 -39.61 -36.02
C GLY A 255 34.28 -40.82 -36.19
#